data_AF-X0WEF9-F1
#
_entry.id   AF-X0WEF9-F1
#
_cell.length_a   1.000
_cell.length_b   1.000
_cell.length_c   1.000
_cell.angle_alpha   90.00
_cell.angle_beta   90.00
_cell.angle_gamma   90.00
#
_symmetry.space_group_name_H-M   'P 1'
#
loop_
_entity.id
_entity.type
_entity.pdbx_description
1 polymer ?
#
loop_
_entity_poly.entity_id
_entity_poly.type
_entity_poly.pdbx_seq_one_letter_code
_entity_poly.pdbx_strand_id
1 'polypeptide(L)' 'TFVIVTHELPSIYKVADRVIMLDNITKSIVATGKPDYLRDKSDNPWVRQFFNRES' A
#
# COMPACT_ATOMS: atom_id res chain seq x y z
N THR A 1 2.21 18.68 6.69
CA THR A 1 2.58 17.43 6.01
C THR A 1 3.02 16.43 7.04
N PHE A 2 2.44 15.23 7.07
CA PHE A 2 2.79 14.16 7.98
C PHE A 2 3.07 12.89 7.19
N VAL A 3 3.91 12.01 7.73
CA VAL A 3 4.23 10.70 7.13
C VAL A 3 3.93 9.65 8.19
N ILE A 4 3.13 8.65 7.83
CA ILE A 4 2.77 7.53 8.70
C ILE A 4 3.40 6.27 8.11
N VAL A 5 4.11 5.51 8.94
CA VAL A 5 4.63 4.19 8.61
C VAL A 5 3.87 3.20 9.47
N THR A 6 3.05 2.36 8.86
CA THR A 6 2.22 1.38 9.57
C THR A 6 1.97 0.13 8.72
N HIS A 7 1.78 -0.99 9.41
CA HIS A 7 1.27 -2.22 8.81
C HIS A 7 -0.26 -2.36 9.02
N GLU A 8 -0.92 -1.38 9.64
CA GLU A 8 -2.36 -1.41 9.88
C GLU A 8 -3.16 -0.78 8.72
N LEU A 9 -3.74 -1.65 7.88
CA LEU A 9 -4.59 -1.28 6.74
C LEU A 9 -5.78 -0.36 7.04
N PRO A 10 -6.55 -0.53 8.14
CA PRO A 10 -7.74 0.31 8.39
C PRO A 10 -7.39 1.80 8.53
N SER A 11 -6.21 2.08 9.07
CA SER A 11 -5.70 3.44 9.23
C SER A 11 -5.33 4.03 7.87
N ILE A 12 -4.74 3.24 6.97
CA ILE A 12 -4.36 3.69 5.62
C ILE A 12 -5.58 4.20 4.84
N TYR A 13 -6.71 3.48 4.85
CA TYR A 13 -7.90 3.92 4.12
C TYR A 13 -8.56 5.19 4.70
N LYS A 14 -8.40 5.44 6.00
CA LYS A 14 -9.05 6.58 6.67
C LYS A 14 -8.29 7.90 6.51
N VAL A 15 -6.97 7.85 6.40
CA VAL A 15 -6.13 9.06 6.52
C VAL A 15 -5.15 9.28 5.37
N ALA A 16 -4.92 8.30 4.49
CA ALA A 16 -3.89 8.42 3.47
C ALA A 16 -4.43 8.90 2.11
N ASP A 17 -3.97 10.09 1.68
CA ASP A 17 -4.21 10.59 0.32
C ASP A 17 -3.35 9.90 -0.73
N ARG A 18 -2.16 9.43 -0.33
CA ARG A 18 -1.17 8.74 -1.17
C ARG A 18 -0.40 7.71 -0.35
N VAL A 19 -0.23 6.54 -0.92
CA VAL A 19 0.52 5.41 -0.36
C VAL A 19 1.74 5.14 -1.23
N ILE A 20 2.85 4.78 -0.58
CA ILE A 20 4.05 4.25 -1.21
C ILE A 20 4.29 2.89 -0.54
N MET A 21 4.38 1.83 -1.34
CA MET A 21 4.72 0.50 -0.83
C MET A 21 6.18 0.20 -1.12
N LEU A 22 6.88 -0.27 -0.10
CA LEU A 22 8.28 -0.65 -0.14
C LEU A 22 8.39 -2.16 -0.03
N ASP A 23 9.21 -2.76 -0.89
CA ASP A 23 9.55 -4.17 -0.81
C ASP A 23 10.90 -4.36 -0.11
N ASN A 24 10.99 -5.38 0.74
CA ASN A 24 12.19 -5.65 1.53
C ASN A 24 13.25 -6.44 0.75
N ILE A 25 12.86 -7.17 -0.31
CA ILE A 25 13.77 -7.97 -1.14
C ILE A 25 14.49 -7.07 -2.14
N THR A 26 13.73 -6.31 -2.93
CA THR A 26 14.29 -5.39 -3.94
C THR A 26 14.75 -4.07 -3.35
N LYS A 27 14.39 -3.78 -2.09
CA LYS A 27 14.66 -2.51 -1.39
C LYS A 27 14.24 -1.29 -2.21
N SER A 28 13.10 -1.41 -2.90
CA SER A 28 12.61 -0.40 -3.84
C SER A 28 11.12 -0.10 -3.62
N ILE A 29 10.65 0.98 -4.26
CA ILE A 29 9.23 1.31 -4.32
C ILE A 29 8.56 0.38 -5.33
N VAL A 30 7.60 -0.43 -4.86
CA VAL A 30 6.89 -1.40 -5.69
C VAL A 30 5.49 -0.96 -6.07
N ALA A 31 4.95 0.05 -5.40
CA ALA A 31 3.72 0.72 -5.80
C ALA A 31 3.62 2.14 -5.24
N THR A 32 2.87 2.99 -5.94
CA THR A 32 2.53 4.34 -5.50
C THR A 32 1.17 4.73 -6.04
N GLY A 33 0.30 5.28 -5.19
CA GLY A 33 -1.04 5.68 -5.60
C GLY A 33 -2.00 5.89 -4.44
N LYS A 34 -3.30 6.04 -4.74
CA LYS A 34 -4.36 6.06 -3.72
C LYS A 34 -4.60 4.64 -3.18
N PRO A 35 -4.94 4.48 -1.89
CA PRO A 35 -5.21 3.16 -1.29
C PRO A 35 -6.19 2.30 -2.11
N ASP A 36 -7.34 2.86 -2.50
CA ASP A 36 -8.37 2.12 -3.24
C ASP A 36 -7.91 1.69 -4.64
N TYR A 37 -7.13 2.54 -5.32
CA TYR A 37 -6.56 2.19 -6.61
C TYR A 37 -5.56 1.04 -6.47
N LEU A 38 -4.72 1.08 -5.44
CA LEU A 38 -3.74 0.01 -5.21
C LEU A 38 -4.41 -1.31 -4.83
N ARG A 39 -5.54 -1.27 -4.11
CA ARG A 39 -6.37 -2.46 -3.84
C ARG A 39 -6.95 -3.06 -5.13
N ASP A 40 -7.63 -2.25 -5.93
CA ASP A 40 -8.49 -2.76 -7.02
C ASP A 40 -7.78 -2.88 -8.38
N LYS A 41 -6.73 -2.09 -8.60
CA LYS A 41 -6.12 -1.86 -9.93
C LYS A 41 -4.59 -1.96 -9.95
N SER A 42 -3.92 -2.25 -8.83
CA SER A 42 -2.46 -2.44 -8.88
C SER A 42 -2.12 -3.63 -9.76
N ASP A 43 -1.14 -3.50 -10.66
CA ASP A 43 -0.64 -4.62 -11.48
C ASP A 43 0.17 -5.63 -10.66
N ASN A 44 0.70 -5.20 -9.51
CA ASN A 44 1.53 -6.03 -8.65
C ASN A 44 0.65 -6.95 -7.77
N PRO A 45 0.72 -8.28 -7.92
CA PRO A 45 -0.09 -9.22 -7.14
C PRO A 45 0.13 -9.10 -5.62
N TRP A 46 1.37 -8.86 -5.19
CA TRP A 46 1.72 -8.71 -3.78
C TRP A 46 1.07 -7.46 -3.16
N VAL A 47 0.97 -6.38 -3.92
CA VAL A 47 0.31 -5.15 -3.49
C VAL A 47 -1.18 -5.40 -3.26
N ARG A 48 -1.85 -6.08 -4.20
CA ARG A 48 -3.27 -6.46 -4.04
C ARG A 48 -3.47 -7.38 -2.83
N GLN A 49 -2.60 -8.38 -2.68
CA GLN A 49 -2.61 -9.32 -1.55
C GLN A 49 -2.51 -8.61 -0.19
N PHE A 50 -1.59 -7.64 -0.08
CA PHE A 50 -1.44 -6.79 1.12
C PHE A 50 -2.75 -6.04 1.42
N PHE A 51 -3.34 -5.36 0.43
CA PHE A 51 -4.57 -4.59 0.65
C PHE A 51 -5.80 -5.45 0.95
N ASN A 52 -5.84 -6.68 0.45
CA ASN A 52 -6.93 -7.64 0.67
C ASN A 52 -6.77 -8.47 1.94
N ARG A 53 -5.66 -8.32 2.68
CA ARG A 53 -5.33 -9.14 3.86
C ARG A 53 -5.27 -10.64 3.56
N GLU A 54 -4.91 -10.98 2.33
CA GLU A 54 -4.71 -12.36 1.91
C GLU A 54 -3.30 -12.81 2.29
N SER A 55 -2.97 -12.82 3.59
CA SER A 55 -1.66 -13.32 4.07
C SER A 55 -1.69 -14.80 4.38
#